data_AF-A0A1G9E2Y2-F1
#
_entry.id   AF-A0A1G9E2Y2-F1
#
_cell.length_a   1.000
_cell.length_b   1.000
_cell.length_c   1.000
_cell.angle_alpha   90.00
_cell.angle_beta   90.00
_cell.angle_gamma   90.00
#
_symmetry.space_group_name_H-M   'P 1'
#
loop_
_entity.id
_entity.type
_entity.pdbx_description
1 polymer ?
#
loop_
_entity_poly.entity_id
_entity_poly.type
_entity_poly.pdbx_seq_one_letter_code
_entity_poly.pdbx_strand_id
1 'polypeptide(L)'
;MSAQVHPLPTPHRQPPAVEPDRGEWGALRAELHGRCADRDLAALWAELAPGERRTLLASAKLDTRDARLPIERMPQFSRNAIRAAIHRMSQYANRLRAELEGHKPHPSRELAGHARQALAEGNTEAALHWLAIIERGVA
;
A
#
# COMPACT_ATOMS: atom_id res chain seq x y z
N MET A 1 16.68 -66.35 6.22
CA MET A 1 15.25 -66.23 6.58
C MET A 1 14.77 -64.89 6.06
N SER A 2 13.93 -64.87 5.03
CA SER A 2 13.50 -63.63 4.37
C SER A 2 12.22 -63.11 5.03
N ALA A 3 12.27 -61.90 5.59
CA ALA A 3 11.11 -61.26 6.19
C ALA A 3 10.15 -60.75 5.10
N GLN A 4 8.90 -61.23 5.11
CA GLN A 4 7.84 -60.70 4.26
C GLN A 4 7.32 -59.40 4.88
N VAL A 5 7.50 -58.28 4.17
CA VAL A 5 6.94 -56.98 4.52
C VAL A 5 5.59 -56.85 3.82
N HIS A 6 4.50 -56.90 4.57
CA HIS A 6 3.18 -56.58 4.04
C HIS A 6 2.97 -55.06 4.04
N PRO A 7 2.71 -54.43 2.88
CA PRO A 7 2.37 -53.01 2.83
C PRO A 7 1.00 -52.79 3.48
N LEU A 8 0.93 -51.81 4.39
CA LEU A 8 -0.33 -51.38 4.98
C LEU A 8 -1.24 -50.76 3.89
N PRO A 9 -2.55 -51.05 3.90
CA PRO A 9 -3.48 -50.42 2.98
C PRO A 9 -3.59 -48.93 3.32
N THR A 10 -3.06 -48.06 2.46
CA THR A 10 -3.32 -46.62 2.50
C THR A 10 -4.76 -46.39 2.04
N PRO A 11 -5.69 -45.93 2.89
CA PRO A 11 -6.98 -45.49 2.40
C PRO A 11 -6.73 -44.31 1.45
N HIS A 12 -7.13 -44.46 0.19
CA HIS A 12 -7.23 -43.36 -0.76
C HIS A 12 -8.29 -42.38 -0.24
N ARG A 13 -7.92 -41.55 0.73
CA ARG A 13 -8.73 -40.43 1.18
C ARG A 13 -8.62 -39.36 0.10
N GLN A 14 -9.60 -39.34 -0.79
CA GLN A 14 -9.80 -38.22 -1.70
C GLN A 14 -9.82 -36.94 -0.85
N PRO A 15 -8.97 -35.94 -1.16
CA PRO A 15 -9.05 -34.66 -0.47
C PRO A 15 -10.47 -34.09 -0.71
N PRO A 16 -11.13 -33.56 0.33
CA PRO A 16 -12.46 -32.99 0.17
C PRO A 16 -12.43 -31.91 -0.91
N ALA A 17 -13.43 -31.92 -1.80
CA ALA A 17 -13.59 -30.90 -2.82
C ALA A 17 -13.63 -29.53 -2.12
N VAL A 18 -12.66 -28.68 -2.43
CA VAL A 18 -12.59 -27.32 -1.87
C VAL A 18 -13.82 -26.58 -2.37
N GLU A 19 -14.69 -26.13 -1.45
CA GLU A 19 -15.87 -25.34 -1.82
C GLU A 19 -15.45 -24.10 -2.64
N PRO A 20 -16.23 -23.70 -3.66
CA PRO A 20 -15.99 -22.48 -4.39
C PRO A 20 -16.10 -21.27 -3.46
N ASP A 21 -15.21 -20.31 -3.69
CA ASP A 21 -14.97 -19.16 -2.84
C ASP A 21 -16.23 -18.30 -2.61
N ARG A 22 -16.75 -18.29 -1.37
CA ARG A 22 -17.92 -17.49 -0.99
C ARG A 22 -17.49 -16.12 -0.49
N GLY A 23 -17.38 -15.14 -1.38
CA GLY A 23 -17.18 -13.73 -1.00
C GLY A 23 -15.75 -13.19 -1.12
N GLU A 24 -15.09 -13.48 -2.26
CA GLU A 24 -13.77 -12.93 -2.63
C GLU A 24 -12.59 -13.29 -1.70
N TRP A 25 -12.76 -14.22 -0.75
CA TRP A 25 -11.70 -14.62 0.18
C TRP A 25 -10.51 -15.29 -0.51
N GLY A 26 -10.75 -15.99 -1.61
CA GLY A 26 -9.76 -16.56 -2.50
C GLY A 26 -8.97 -15.47 -3.23
N ALA A 27 -9.60 -14.38 -3.63
CA ALA A 27 -8.92 -13.22 -4.20
C ALA A 27 -8.02 -12.53 -3.15
N LEU A 28 -8.56 -12.27 -1.95
CA LEU A 28 -7.78 -11.73 -0.83
C LEU A 28 -6.61 -12.65 -0.44
N ARG A 29 -6.85 -13.97 -0.40
CA ARG A 29 -5.79 -14.95 -0.09
C ARG A 29 -4.72 -14.97 -1.18
N ALA A 30 -5.10 -14.91 -2.46
CA ALA A 30 -4.16 -14.83 -3.58
C ALA A 30 -3.34 -13.54 -3.53
N GLU A 31 -3.97 -12.41 -3.19
CA GLU A 31 -3.30 -11.13 -2.99
C GLU A 31 -2.28 -11.20 -1.84
N LEU A 32 -2.69 -11.69 -0.67
CA LEU A 32 -1.81 -11.86 0.49
C LEU A 32 -0.65 -12.81 0.18
N HIS A 33 -0.91 -13.93 -0.50
CA HIS A 33 0.15 -14.81 -0.98
C HIS A 33 1.09 -14.11 -1.97
N GLY A 34 0.55 -13.28 -2.88
CA GLY A 34 1.34 -12.47 -3.80
C GLY A 34 2.28 -11.49 -3.09
N ARG A 35 1.78 -10.82 -2.04
CA ARG A 35 2.56 -9.92 -1.18
C ARG A 35 3.64 -10.68 -0.38
N CYS A 36 3.29 -11.84 0.18
CA CYS A 36 4.26 -12.71 0.87
C CYS A 36 5.33 -13.29 -0.07
N ALA A 37 4.99 -13.48 -1.34
CA ALA A 37 5.91 -13.95 -2.38
C ALA A 37 6.74 -12.82 -3.03
N ASP A 38 6.62 -11.59 -2.54
CA ASP A 38 7.35 -10.41 -3.02
C ASP A 38 7.12 -10.08 -4.51
N ARG A 39 5.99 -10.50 -5.09
CA ARG A 39 5.67 -10.27 -6.51
C ARG A 39 5.48 -8.80 -6.85
N ASP A 40 4.93 -8.03 -5.90
CA ASP A 40 4.77 -6.58 -5.98
C ASP A 40 6.13 -5.88 -6.09
N LEU A 41 7.06 -6.27 -5.22
CA LEU A 41 8.40 -5.72 -5.19
C LEU A 41 9.21 -6.13 -6.44
N ALA A 42 9.01 -7.35 -6.95
CA ALA A 42 9.61 -7.81 -8.20
C ALA A 42 9.14 -7.01 -9.42
N ALA A 43 7.84 -6.77 -9.54
CA ALA A 43 7.29 -5.96 -10.62
C ALA A 43 7.87 -4.54 -10.59
N LEU A 44 7.83 -3.88 -9.43
CA LEU A 44 8.41 -2.54 -9.28
C LEU A 44 9.91 -2.53 -9.59
N TRP A 45 10.67 -3.50 -9.07
CA TRP A 45 12.11 -3.60 -9.29
C TRP A 45 12.46 -3.75 -10.77
N ALA A 46 11.67 -4.53 -11.52
CA ALA A 46 11.85 -4.73 -12.95
C ALA A 46 11.68 -3.43 -13.74
N GLU A 47 10.72 -2.58 -13.36
CA GLU A 47 10.42 -1.29 -14.00
C GLU A 47 11.48 -0.22 -13.71
N LEU A 48 12.16 -0.27 -12.56
CA LEU A 48 13.17 0.72 -12.18
C LEU A 48 14.39 0.67 -13.10
N ALA A 49 14.83 1.84 -13.55
CA ALA A 49 16.09 2.01 -14.26
C ALA A 49 17.29 1.71 -13.35
N PRO A 50 18.47 1.33 -13.89
CA PRO A 50 19.64 0.97 -13.08
C PRO A 50 20.10 2.07 -12.12
N GLY A 51 19.93 3.35 -12.48
CA GLY A 51 20.23 4.47 -11.59
C GLY A 51 19.29 4.53 -10.39
N GLU A 52 18.00 4.31 -10.62
CA GLU A 52 16.96 4.33 -9.57
C GLU A 52 17.14 3.16 -8.60
N ARG A 53 17.49 1.97 -9.12
CA ARG A 53 17.84 0.82 -8.28
C ARG A 53 19.01 1.12 -7.35
N ARG A 54 20.06 1.78 -7.84
CA ARG A 54 21.21 2.19 -7.00
C ARG A 54 20.79 3.18 -5.91
N THR A 55 19.98 4.18 -6.26
CA THR A 55 19.44 5.15 -5.29
C THR A 55 18.62 4.44 -4.22
N LEU A 56 17.78 3.47 -4.63
CA LEU A 56 16.93 2.73 -3.71
C LEU A 56 17.76 1.85 -2.76
N LEU A 57 18.78 1.16 -3.27
CA LEU A 57 19.72 0.36 -2.46
C LEU A 57 20.49 1.25 -1.47
N ALA A 58 20.97 2.42 -1.91
CA ALA A 58 21.62 3.38 -1.02
C ALA A 58 20.68 3.85 0.10
N SER A 59 19.43 4.17 -0.23
CA SER A 59 18.39 4.55 0.75
C SER A 59 18.03 3.40 1.72
N ALA A 60 18.16 2.17 1.26
CA ALA A 60 18.01 0.95 2.06
C ALA A 60 19.28 0.59 2.86
N LYS A 61 20.37 1.35 2.73
CA LYS A 61 21.70 1.06 3.33
C LYS A 61 22.27 -0.30 2.89
N LEU A 62 22.08 -0.64 1.62
CA LEU A 62 22.57 -1.86 0.98
C LEU A 62 23.68 -1.54 -0.04
N ASP A 63 24.42 -2.55 -0.49
CA ASP A 63 25.43 -2.38 -1.52
C ASP A 63 24.78 -2.03 -2.87
N THR A 64 25.15 -0.88 -3.43
CA THR A 64 24.65 -0.41 -4.73
C THR A 64 25.10 -1.28 -5.91
N ARG A 65 26.13 -2.11 -5.74
CA ARG A 65 26.57 -3.08 -6.76
C ARG A 65 25.49 -4.12 -7.07
N ASP A 66 24.59 -4.36 -6.12
CA ASP A 66 23.47 -5.30 -6.26
C ASP A 66 22.34 -4.77 -7.17
N ALA A 67 22.44 -3.55 -7.71
CA ALA A 67 21.43 -2.97 -8.59
C ALA A 67 21.13 -3.79 -9.86
N ARG A 68 22.04 -4.70 -10.24
CA ARG A 68 21.87 -5.62 -11.37
C ARG A 68 21.29 -6.97 -10.97
N LEU A 69 21.22 -7.28 -9.68
CA LEU A 69 20.64 -8.53 -9.21
C LEU A 69 19.11 -8.50 -9.37
N PRO A 70 18.50 -9.61 -9.80
CA PRO A 70 17.05 -9.77 -9.71
C PRO A 70 16.66 -9.78 -8.23
N ILE A 71 15.53 -9.15 -7.89
CA ILE A 71 15.14 -8.92 -6.49
C ILE A 71 14.95 -10.24 -5.74
N GLU A 72 14.50 -11.29 -6.42
CA GLU A 72 14.19 -12.61 -5.87
C GLU A 72 15.46 -13.32 -5.37
N ARG A 73 16.63 -12.97 -5.93
CA ARG A 73 17.93 -13.49 -5.48
C ARG A 73 18.50 -12.73 -4.29
N MET A 74 17.95 -11.57 -3.95
CA MET A 74 18.39 -10.84 -2.77
C MET A 74 17.88 -11.52 -1.50
N PRO A 75 18.63 -11.51 -0.39
CA PRO A 75 18.15 -12.00 0.89
C PRO A 75 16.84 -11.32 1.32
N GLN A 76 15.98 -12.03 2.06
CA GLN A 76 14.71 -11.49 2.54
C GLN A 76 14.90 -10.20 3.37
N PHE A 77 15.98 -10.13 4.15
CA PHE A 77 16.37 -8.91 4.86
C PHE A 77 16.54 -7.71 3.92
N SER A 78 17.27 -7.89 2.82
CA SER A 78 17.50 -6.85 1.82
C SER A 78 16.19 -6.41 1.16
N ARG A 79 15.32 -7.36 0.80
CA ARG A 79 14.00 -7.04 0.21
C ARG A 79 13.11 -6.25 1.17
N ASN A 80 13.12 -6.60 2.45
CA ASN A 80 12.41 -5.85 3.49
C ASN A 80 13.00 -4.46 3.70
N ALA A 81 14.33 -4.32 3.68
CA ALA A 81 15.00 -3.02 3.77
C ALA A 81 14.63 -2.10 2.59
N ILE A 82 14.54 -2.67 1.39
CA ILE A 82 14.09 -1.97 0.19
C ILE A 82 12.64 -1.51 0.34
N ARG A 83 11.72 -2.36 0.79
CA ARG A 83 10.32 -1.94 1.08
C ARG A 83 10.25 -0.80 2.07
N ALA A 84 11.01 -0.89 3.16
CA ALA A 84 11.05 0.16 4.16
C ALA A 84 11.60 1.47 3.58
N ALA A 85 12.59 1.41 2.69
CA ALA A 85 13.11 2.58 1.99
C ALA A 85 12.06 3.21 1.06
N ILE A 86 11.36 2.41 0.25
CA ILE A 86 10.25 2.86 -0.60
C ILE A 86 9.21 3.58 0.26
N HIS A 87 8.76 2.96 1.35
CA HIS A 87 7.76 3.55 2.23
C HIS A 87 8.20 4.91 2.79
N ARG A 88 9.45 5.02 3.29
CA ARG A 88 9.98 6.30 3.78
C ARG A 88 10.04 7.36 2.68
N MET A 89 10.48 6.99 1.48
CA MET A 89 10.56 7.92 0.35
C MET A 89 9.18 8.41 -0.08
N SER A 90 8.17 7.55 -0.10
CA SER A 90 6.78 7.95 -0.36
C SER A 90 6.25 8.91 0.71
N GLN A 91 6.55 8.66 1.99
CA GLN A 91 6.20 9.60 3.06
C GLN A 91 6.88 10.96 2.89
N TYR A 92 8.15 10.98 2.47
CA TYR A 92 8.88 12.22 2.21
C TYR A 92 8.26 12.99 1.03
N ALA A 93 7.93 12.30 -0.06
CA ALA A 93 7.26 12.91 -1.21
C ALA A 93 5.88 13.48 -0.83
N ASN A 94 5.10 12.76 -0.04
CA ASN A 94 3.78 13.24 0.42
C ASN A 94 3.91 14.48 1.32
N ARG A 95 4.87 14.49 2.25
CA ARG A 95 5.12 15.68 3.09
C ARG A 95 5.58 16.87 2.26
N LEU A 96 6.52 16.66 1.33
CA LEU A 96 6.98 17.71 0.44
C LEU A 96 5.84 18.27 -0.41
N ARG A 97 4.96 17.40 -0.94
CA ARG A 97 3.77 17.83 -1.68
C ARG A 97 2.86 18.69 -0.80
N ALA A 98 2.59 18.25 0.43
CA ALA A 98 1.75 19.01 1.37
C ALA A 98 2.37 20.38 1.74
N GLU A 99 3.70 20.48 1.83
CA GLU A 99 4.40 21.74 2.06
C GLU A 99 4.36 22.66 0.83
N LEU A 100 4.59 22.12 -0.38
CA LEU A 100 4.63 22.86 -1.64
C LEU A 100 3.26 23.34 -2.10
N GLU A 101 2.21 22.55 -1.88
CA GLU A 101 0.83 22.97 -2.10
C GLU A 101 0.40 24.07 -1.11
N GLY A 102 1.30 24.40 -0.17
CA GLY A 102 1.06 25.26 0.96
C GLY A 102 0.06 24.61 1.89
N HIS A 103 -0.08 25.14 3.09
CA HIS A 103 -1.31 24.95 3.84
C HIS A 103 -2.43 25.71 3.11
N LYS A 104 -2.74 25.38 1.84
CA LYS A 104 -3.93 25.86 1.18
C LYS A 104 -5.06 25.55 2.15
N PRO A 105 -5.70 26.56 2.74
CA PRO A 105 -6.80 26.31 3.63
C PRO A 105 -7.75 25.42 2.83
N HIS A 106 -8.08 24.25 3.39
CA HIS A 106 -9.09 23.38 2.79
C HIS A 106 -10.28 24.28 2.41
N PRO A 107 -10.93 24.14 1.24
CA PRO A 107 -11.99 25.06 0.80
C PRO A 107 -13.06 25.30 1.88
N SER A 108 -13.34 24.27 2.69
CA SER A 108 -14.21 24.33 3.88
C SER A 108 -13.80 25.40 4.91
N ARG A 109 -12.53 25.76 5.03
CA ARG A 109 -11.99 26.76 5.96
C ARG A 109 -12.31 28.18 5.50
N GLU A 110 -12.31 28.43 4.19
CA GLU A 110 -12.77 29.69 3.59
C GLU A 110 -14.30 29.82 3.70
N LEU A 111 -15.04 28.75 3.37
CA LEU A 111 -16.49 28.68 3.56
C LEU A 111 -16.90 28.89 5.02
N ALA A 112 -16.17 28.31 5.97
CA ALA A 112 -16.36 28.55 7.40
C ALA A 112 -16.00 29.99 7.82
N GLY A 113 -15.07 30.63 7.11
CA GLY A 113 -14.77 32.06 7.24
C GLY A 113 -15.98 32.92 6.88
N HIS A 114 -16.58 32.66 5.71
CA HIS A 114 -17.79 33.37 5.26
C HIS A 114 -18.99 33.15 6.18
N ALA A 115 -19.18 31.92 6.68
CA ALA A 115 -20.24 31.63 7.66
C ALA A 115 -20.07 32.43 8.96
N ARG A 116 -18.84 32.50 9.51
CA ARG A 116 -18.55 33.29 10.72
C ARG A 116 -18.74 34.79 10.49
N GLN A 117 -18.36 35.28 9.32
CA GLN A 117 -18.54 36.69 8.99
C GLN A 117 -20.02 37.05 8.83
N ALA A 118 -20.81 36.21 8.15
CA ALA A 118 -22.25 36.39 8.05
C ALA A 118 -22.94 36.38 9.42
N LEU A 119 -22.50 35.52 10.36
CA LEU A 119 -22.97 35.55 11.75
C LEU A 119 -22.61 36.85 12.48
N ALA A 120 -21.38 37.35 12.29
CA ALA A 120 -20.94 38.62 12.90
C ALA A 120 -21.72 39.83 12.37
N GLU A 121 -22.15 39.78 11.11
CA GLU A 121 -22.98 40.79 10.45
C GLU A 121 -24.48 40.62 10.76
N GLY A 122 -24.86 39.60 11.55
CA GLY A 122 -26.26 39.30 11.89
C GLY A 122 -27.08 38.68 10.74
N ASN A 123 -26.43 38.33 9.63
CA ASN A 123 -27.06 37.68 8.48
C ASN A 123 -27.08 36.16 8.67
N THR A 124 -28.06 35.70 9.44
CA THR A 124 -28.24 34.28 9.76
C THR A 124 -28.57 33.43 8.54
N GLU A 125 -29.25 33.98 7.54
CA GLU A 125 -29.59 33.28 6.29
C GLU A 125 -28.34 32.95 5.47
N ALA A 126 -27.44 33.92 5.28
CA ALA A 126 -26.17 33.70 4.60
C ALA A 126 -25.27 32.73 5.39
N ALA A 127 -25.27 32.80 6.72
CA ALA A 127 -24.51 31.86 7.55
C ALA A 127 -24.99 30.41 7.38
N LEU A 128 -26.31 30.19 7.36
CA LEU A 128 -26.91 28.87 7.13
C LEU A 128 -26.64 28.36 5.71
N HIS A 129 -26.64 29.25 4.71
CA HIS A 129 -26.29 28.91 3.34
C HIS A 129 -24.86 28.35 3.24
N TRP A 130 -23.89 29.04 3.85
CA TRP A 130 -22.50 28.58 3.87
C TRP A 130 -22.31 27.27 4.65
N LEU A 131 -23.03 27.09 5.76
CA LEU A 131 -23.05 25.82 6.51
C LEU A 131 -23.61 24.66 5.68
N ALA A 132 -24.71 24.87 4.95
CA ALA A 132 -25.32 23.85 4.11
C ALA A 132 -24.40 23.39 2.96
N ILE A 133 -23.56 24.28 2.43
CA ILE A 133 -22.55 23.93 1.41
C ILE A 133 -21.45 23.05 2.03
N ILE A 134 -21.01 23.37 3.25
CA ILE A 134 -20.01 22.58 3.99
C ILE A 134 -20.55 21.17 4.31
N GLU A 135 -21.79 21.07 4.78
CA GLU A 135 -22.44 19.79 5.13
C GLU A 135 -22.65 18.86 3.92
N ARG A 136 -22.82 19.42 2.72
CA ARG A 136 -22.97 18.63 1.48
C ARG A 136 -21.65 18.09 0.94
N GLY A 137 -20.51 18.46 1.53
CA GLY A 137 -19.20 17.93 1.13
C GLY A 137 -18.74 18.38 -0.27
N VAL A 138 -19.25 19.52 -0.76
CA VAL A 138 -18.73 20.15 -2.00
C VAL A 138 -17.44 20.89 -1.64
N ALA A 139 -16.34 20.14 -1.50
CA ALA A 139 -14.99 20.65 -1.28
C ALA A 139 -13.96 19.75 -1.96
#